data_AF-A0A6B9G560-F1
#
_entry.id   AF-A0A6B9G560-F1
#
_cell.length_a   1.000
_cell.length_b   1.000
_cell.length_c   1.000
_cell.angle_alpha   90.00
_cell.angle_beta   90.00
_cell.angle_gamma   90.00
#
_symmetry.space_group_name_H-M   'P 1'
#
loop_
_entity.id
_entity.type
_entity.pdbx_description
1 polymer ?
#
loop_
_entity_poly.entity_id
_entity_poly.type
_entity_poly.pdbx_seq_one_letter_code
_entity_poly.pdbx_strand_id
1 'polypeptide(L)'
;MEALALYWKREDQAISTVITGQESLEEIKKSINYSYYGIKGGGKYKGNPLSKDEVRFLDLVVNDRSLISISRELMVEVKKIYNMKDSIRRKTGLSLNKLLSR
;
A
#
# COMPACT_ATOMS: atom_id res chain seq x y z
N MET A 1 33.01 -1.25 -4.54
CA MET A 1 32.28 -0.78 -5.73
C MET A 1 30.80 -0.95 -5.43
N GLU A 2 30.04 0.14 -5.34
CA GLU A 2 28.60 0.08 -5.01
C GLU A 2 27.82 -0.44 -6.22
N ALA A 3 26.82 -1.32 -6.00
CA ALA A 3 25.98 -1.81 -7.08
C ALA A 3 25.16 -0.66 -7.68
N LEU A 4 25.13 -0.55 -9.02
CA LEU A 4 24.47 0.55 -9.74
C LEU A 4 23.01 0.76 -9.32
N ALA A 5 22.30 -0.31 -8.97
CA ALA A 5 20.93 -0.23 -8.49
C ALA A 5 20.80 0.50 -7.13
N LEU A 6 21.75 0.28 -6.20
CA LEU A 6 21.77 0.98 -4.91
C LEU A 6 22.13 2.46 -5.06
N TYR A 7 23.02 2.78 -5.99
CA TYR A 7 23.31 4.16 -6.38
C TYR A 7 22.02 4.87 -6.81
N TRP A 8 21.26 4.31 -7.74
CA TRP A 8 20.00 4.92 -8.20
C TRP A 8 18.94 5.02 -7.10
N LYS A 9 18.83 4.05 -6.20
CA LYS A 9 17.93 4.15 -5.04
C LYS A 9 18.25 5.35 -4.14
N ARG A 10 19.52 5.73 -4.03
CA ARG A 10 19.95 6.90 -3.26
C ARG A 10 19.61 8.21 -3.99
N GLU A 11 19.81 8.25 -5.29
CA GLU A 11 19.64 9.46 -6.11
C GLU A 11 18.17 9.73 -6.48
N ASP A 12 17.35 8.69 -6.66
CA ASP A 12 15.96 8.81 -7.07
C ASP A 12 15.00 8.29 -5.98
N GLN A 13 14.31 9.24 -5.33
CA GLN A 13 13.31 8.93 -4.31
C GLN A 13 12.04 8.26 -4.85
N ALA A 14 11.85 8.17 -6.17
CA ALA A 14 10.79 7.36 -6.76
C ALA A 14 11.06 5.84 -6.62
N ILE A 15 12.31 5.45 -6.40
CA ILE A 15 12.70 4.04 -6.23
C ILE A 15 12.48 3.62 -4.78
N SER A 16 11.43 2.83 -4.52
CA SER A 16 11.10 2.39 -3.15
C SER A 16 12.06 1.33 -2.62
N THR A 17 12.44 0.36 -3.45
CA THR A 17 13.34 -0.72 -3.04
C THR A 17 14.13 -1.28 -4.23
N VAL A 18 15.27 -1.89 -3.91
CA VAL A 18 16.15 -2.58 -4.85
C VAL A 18 16.26 -4.01 -4.35
N ILE A 19 16.04 -4.96 -5.25
CA ILE A 19 16.15 -6.40 -4.98
C ILE A 19 17.50 -6.87 -5.51
N THR A 20 18.26 -7.61 -4.71
CA THR A 20 19.56 -8.15 -5.11
C THR A 20 19.51 -9.67 -5.25
N GLY A 21 20.42 -10.25 -6.04
CA GLY A 21 20.44 -11.70 -6.30
C GLY A 21 20.80 -12.58 -5.10
N GLN A 22 21.09 -11.98 -3.94
CA GLN A 22 21.45 -12.68 -2.71
C GLN A 22 20.26 -12.83 -1.75
N GLU A 23 19.14 -12.18 -2.04
CA GLU A 23 17.95 -12.22 -1.19
C GLU A 23 17.18 -13.54 -1.39
N SER A 24 16.70 -14.10 -0.29
CA SER A 24 15.79 -15.23 -0.30
C SER A 24 14.41 -14.84 -0.87
N LEU A 25 13.65 -15.83 -1.34
CA LEU A 25 12.28 -15.63 -1.82
C LEU A 25 11.39 -14.93 -0.77
N GLU A 26 11.60 -15.20 0.51
CA GLU A 26 10.83 -14.63 1.60
C GLU A 26 11.17 -13.15 1.83
N GLU A 27 12.44 -12.79 1.73
CA GLU A 27 12.92 -11.40 1.77
C GLU A 27 12.42 -10.59 0.57
N ILE A 28 12.45 -11.18 -0.62
CA ILE A 28 11.89 -10.58 -1.85
C ILE A 28 10.40 -10.30 -1.67
N LYS A 29 9.62 -11.29 -1.20
CA LYS A 29 8.18 -11.11 -0.92
C LYS A 29 7.95 -10.00 0.10
N LYS A 30 8.77 -9.91 1.15
CA LYS A 30 8.68 -8.86 2.16
C LYS A 30 8.98 -7.47 1.58
N SER A 31 10.01 -7.34 0.74
CA SER A 31 10.39 -6.09 0.06
C SER A 31 9.32 -5.61 -0.93
N ILE A 32 8.74 -6.52 -1.72
CA ILE A 32 7.63 -6.25 -2.63
C ILE A 32 6.40 -5.80 -1.83
N ASN A 33 6.05 -6.54 -0.78
CA ASN A 33 4.94 -6.19 0.09
C ASN A 33 5.16 -4.81 0.70
N TYR A 34 6.31 -4.56 1.34
CA TYR A 34 6.60 -3.26 1.96
C TYR A 34 6.51 -2.11 0.95
N SER A 35 7.00 -2.32 -0.28
CA SER A 35 6.86 -1.35 -1.37
C SER A 35 5.40 -1.17 -1.77
N TYR A 36 4.63 -2.24 -1.91
CA TYR A 36 3.21 -2.19 -2.29
C TYR A 36 2.34 -1.53 -1.22
N TYR A 37 2.49 -1.94 0.05
CA TYR A 37 1.80 -1.39 1.22
C TYR A 37 2.25 0.04 1.55
N GLY A 38 3.52 0.39 1.30
CA GLY A 38 4.09 1.72 1.49
C GLY A 38 3.78 2.71 0.37
N ILE A 39 3.65 2.25 -0.88
CA ILE A 39 3.35 3.10 -2.05
C ILE A 39 1.85 3.30 -2.26
N LYS A 40 1.01 2.24 -2.17
CA LYS A 40 -0.46 2.41 -2.17
C LYS A 40 -0.96 3.16 -0.94
N GLY A 41 -0.15 3.20 0.11
CA GLY A 41 -0.32 4.02 1.30
C GLY A 41 -0.08 5.51 1.10
N GLY A 42 0.13 6.03 -0.12
CA GLY A 42 0.47 7.44 -0.32
C GLY A 42 1.89 7.73 0.15
N GLY A 43 2.77 8.04 -0.81
CA GLY A 43 4.17 8.33 -0.52
C GLY A 43 4.34 9.41 0.54
N LYS A 44 5.31 9.18 1.44
CA LYS A 44 5.89 10.10 2.44
C LYS A 44 5.32 10.10 3.86
N TYR A 45 4.43 9.19 4.27
CA TYR A 45 4.00 9.16 5.68
C TYR A 45 4.72 8.08 6.51
N LYS A 46 5.39 8.50 7.60
CA LYS A 46 6.02 7.64 8.64
C LYS A 46 4.97 6.89 9.50
N GLY A 47 3.81 6.57 8.94
CA GLY A 47 2.71 5.89 9.64
C GLY A 47 2.84 4.37 9.58
N ASN A 48 2.08 3.69 10.43
CA ASN A 48 1.99 2.23 10.38
C ASN A 48 1.55 1.79 8.96
N PRO A 49 2.19 0.74 8.40
CA PRO A 49 1.82 0.24 7.08
C PRO A 49 0.35 -0.18 7.03
N LEU A 50 -0.20 -0.20 5.82
CA LEU A 50 -1.53 -0.73 5.57
C LEU A 50 -1.57 -2.22 5.91
N SER A 51 -2.64 -2.66 6.57
CA SER A 51 -2.89 -4.08 6.82
C SER A 51 -3.31 -4.78 5.52
N LYS A 52 -3.25 -6.12 5.52
CA LYS A 52 -3.76 -6.93 4.40
C LYS A 52 -5.21 -6.59 4.05
N ASP A 53 -6.06 -6.41 5.06
CA ASP A 53 -7.46 -6.06 4.88
C ASP A 53 -7.64 -4.66 4.29
N GLU A 54 -6.83 -3.69 4.71
CA GLU A 54 -6.87 -2.31 4.21
C GLU A 54 -6.44 -2.22 2.74
N VAL A 55 -5.47 -3.04 2.34
CA VAL A 55 -5.07 -3.12 0.93
C VAL A 55 -6.10 -3.84 0.08
N ARG A 56 -6.65 -4.94 0.57
CA ARG A 56 -7.74 -5.63 -0.12
C ARG A 56 -8.95 -4.71 -0.28
N PHE A 57 -9.24 -3.89 0.73
CA PHE A 57 -10.23 -2.82 0.63
C PHE A 57 -9.85 -1.81 -0.47
N LEU A 58 -8.62 -1.29 -0.51
CA LEU A 58 -8.18 -0.37 -1.57
C LEU A 58 -8.29 -0.96 -2.97
N ASP A 59 -7.90 -2.22 -3.15
CA ASP A 59 -8.00 -2.92 -4.43
C ASP A 59 -9.47 -3.01 -4.90
N LEU A 60 -10.39 -3.30 -3.98
CA LEU A 60 -11.82 -3.34 -4.31
C LEU A 60 -12.40 -1.95 -4.61
N VAL A 61 -11.95 -0.93 -3.89
CA VAL A 61 -12.37 0.47 -4.15
C VAL A 61 -11.88 0.96 -5.51
N VAL A 62 -10.66 0.60 -5.93
CA VAL A 62 -10.11 0.94 -7.26
C VAL A 62 -10.94 0.31 -8.39
N ASN A 63 -11.60 -0.81 -8.15
CA ASN A 63 -12.50 -1.46 -9.11
C ASN A 63 -13.94 -0.89 -9.07
N ASP A 64 -14.12 0.37 -8.64
CA ASP A 64 -15.40 1.09 -8.55
C ASP A 64 -16.52 0.38 -7.75
N ARG A 65 -16.13 -0.47 -6.78
CA ARG A 65 -17.09 -1.17 -5.92
C ARG A 65 -17.62 -0.24 -4.84
N SER A 66 -18.93 -0.26 -4.61
CA SER A 66 -19.56 0.49 -3.51
C SER A 66 -19.15 -0.08 -2.14
N LEU A 67 -19.08 0.76 -1.09
CA LEU A 67 -18.71 0.31 0.27
C LEU A 67 -19.57 -0.85 0.79
N ILE A 68 -20.84 -0.92 0.36
CA ILE A 68 -21.77 -2.01 0.71
C ILE A 68 -21.36 -3.30 0.00
N SER A 69 -21.01 -3.24 -1.29
CA SER A 69 -20.54 -4.41 -2.02
C SER A 69 -19.21 -4.93 -1.46
N ILE A 70 -18.32 -4.04 -1.05
CA ILE A 70 -17.04 -4.38 -0.41
C ILE A 70 -17.27 -5.04 0.95
N SER A 71 -18.22 -4.54 1.75
CA SER A 71 -18.61 -5.15 3.02
C SER A 71 -19.06 -6.62 2.85
N ARG A 72 -19.85 -6.90 1.81
CA ARG A 72 -20.30 -8.27 1.50
C ARG A 72 -19.15 -9.16 1.05
N GLU A 73 -18.27 -8.64 0.21
CA GLU A 73 -17.14 -9.39 -0.35
C GLU A 73 -16.05 -9.70 0.67
N LEU A 74 -15.77 -8.76 1.57
CA LEU A 74 -14.85 -8.96 2.68
C LEU A 74 -15.49 -9.70 3.86
N MET A 75 -16.80 -9.98 3.80
CA MET A 75 -17.60 -10.59 4.88
C MET A 75 -17.43 -9.86 6.22
N VAL A 76 -17.41 -8.52 6.17
CA VAL A 76 -17.27 -7.67 7.35
C VAL A 76 -18.38 -6.65 7.42
N GLU A 77 -18.75 -6.24 8.63
CA GLU A 77 -19.76 -5.20 8.83
C GLU A 77 -19.38 -3.89 8.13
N VAL A 78 -20.40 -3.19 7.64
CA VAL A 78 -20.25 -1.87 6.99
C VAL A 78 -19.52 -0.88 7.91
N LYS A 79 -19.76 -0.94 9.23
CA LYS A 79 -19.03 -0.11 10.22
C LYS A 79 -17.52 -0.35 10.16
N LYS A 80 -17.08 -1.59 10.00
CA LYS A 80 -15.66 -1.94 9.88
C LYS A 80 -15.05 -1.40 8.58
N ILE A 81 -15.82 -1.37 7.49
CA ILE A 81 -15.42 -0.74 6.23
C ILE A 81 -15.18 0.77 6.41
N TYR A 82 -16.07 1.48 7.10
CA TYR A 82 -15.86 2.90 7.40
C TYR A 82 -14.63 3.13 8.28
N ASN A 83 -14.41 2.28 9.29
CA ASN A 83 -13.20 2.34 10.12
C ASN A 83 -11.92 2.11 9.30
N MET A 84 -11.93 1.18 8.32
CA MET A 84 -10.82 0.96 7.40
C MET A 84 -10.56 2.20 6.54
N LYS A 85 -11.62 2.81 5.98
CA LYS A 85 -11.52 4.06 5.21
C LYS A 85 -10.84 5.18 6.02
N ASP A 86 -11.24 5.37 7.28
CA ASP A 86 -10.63 6.38 8.15
C ASP A 86 -9.22 6.01 8.62
N SER A 87 -8.94 4.72 8.82
CA SER A 87 -7.59 4.22 9.11
C SER A 87 -6.63 4.50 7.95
N ILE A 88 -7.05 4.20 6.72
CA ILE A 88 -6.29 4.48 5.50
C ILE A 88 -6.07 5.98 5.34
N ARG A 89 -7.08 6.83 5.55
CA ARG A 89 -6.90 8.29 5.52
C ARG A 89 -5.82 8.76 6.52
N ARG A 90 -5.82 8.21 7.74
CA ARG A 90 -4.82 8.55 8.77
C ARG A 90 -3.41 8.04 8.44
N LYS A 91 -3.30 6.86 7.84
CA LYS A 91 -2.02 6.24 7.48
C LYS A 91 -1.41 6.85 6.22
N THR A 92 -2.24 7.27 5.28
CA THR A 92 -1.82 7.78 3.97
C THR A 92 -1.78 9.30 3.86
N GLY A 93 -2.45 9.99 4.78
CA GLY A 93 -2.62 11.46 4.71
C GLY A 93 -3.52 11.93 3.57
N LEU A 94 -4.04 11.01 2.74
CA LEU A 94 -4.85 11.30 1.56
C LEU A 94 -6.29 10.83 1.78
N SER A 95 -7.25 11.61 1.28
CA SER A 95 -8.63 11.14 1.21
C SER A 95 -8.74 10.05 0.14
N LEU A 96 -9.62 9.06 0.38
CA LEU A 96 -9.86 7.96 -0.56
C LEU A 96 -10.14 8.47 -1.98
N ASN A 97 -10.92 9.54 -2.10
CA ASN A 97 -11.26 10.14 -3.40
C ASN A 97 -10.02 10.71 -4.12
N LYS A 98 -9.03 11.24 -3.38
CA LYS A 98 -7.74 11.70 -3.95
C LYS A 98 -6.79 10.54 -4.28
N LEU A 99 -6.91 9.40 -3.59
CA LEU A 99 -6.15 8.18 -3.90
C LEU A 99 -6.65 7.53 -5.20
N LEU A 100 -7.93 7.70 -5.53
CA LEU A 100 -8.59 7.11 -6.69
C LEU A 100 -8.61 8.03 -7.92
N SER A 101 -8.44 9.35 -7.75
CA SER A 101 -8.50 10.33 -8.84
C SER A 101 -7.21 10.39 -9.67
N ARG A 102 -6.51 9.26 -9.89
CA ARG A 102 -5.30 9.24 -10.69
C ARG A 102 -5.59 9.26 -12.18
#